data_AF-A0A4S4H6S5-F1
#
_entry.id   AF-A0A4S4H6S5-F1
#
_cell.length_a   1.000
_cell.length_b   1.000
_cell.length_c   1.000
_cell.angle_alpha   90.00
_cell.angle_beta   90.00
_cell.angle_gamma   90.00
#
_symmetry.space_group_name_H-M   'P 1'
#
loop_
_entity.id
_entity.type
_entity.pdbx_description
1 polymer ?
#
loop_
_entity_poly.entity_id
_entity_poly.type
_entity_poly.pdbx_seq_one_letter_code
_entity_poly.pdbx_strand_id
1 'polypeptide(L)'
;MSKSAFAQTIISKLKSSIGTSGKDYSAGSASAAMSAVAAGITEYLIANTTVMVAYVGIIPGTPPVPDPLVTDTFKIIGSCAPTGPSNSFDSWIRQIESNIIAGFQLAPKGNAGLVFAQMPFAIPGIVTTQANLTATHDVSDEDPQQKVWEVVCGGIMDWINSLAMNVTPGAATHPTAPSTGTATITKITIT
;
A
#
# COMPACT_ATOMS: atom_id res chain seq x y z
N MET A 1 4.77 -11.01 7.66
CA MET A 1 5.58 -10.75 6.48
C MET A 1 6.56 -9.64 6.77
N SER A 2 7.81 -9.85 6.36
CA SER A 2 8.91 -8.94 6.66
C SER A 2 9.20 -8.00 5.49
N LYS A 3 9.86 -6.87 5.78
CA LYS A 3 10.48 -5.99 4.77
C LYS A 3 11.44 -6.75 3.85
N SER A 4 12.04 -7.84 4.31
CA SER A 4 12.90 -8.70 3.50
C SER A 4 12.12 -9.44 2.42
N ALA A 5 10.94 -9.98 2.74
CA ALA A 5 10.08 -10.62 1.75
C ALA A 5 9.60 -9.61 0.70
N PHE A 6 9.29 -8.37 1.13
CA PHE A 6 8.92 -7.30 0.22
C PHE A 6 10.08 -6.95 -0.73
N ALA A 7 11.28 -6.73 -0.19
CA ALA A 7 12.48 -6.48 -0.97
C ALA A 7 12.76 -7.60 -1.99
N GLN A 8 12.59 -8.86 -1.59
CA GLN A 8 12.75 -10.01 -2.48
C GLN A 8 11.73 -10.01 -3.63
N THR A 9 10.46 -9.68 -3.37
CA THR A 9 9.44 -9.53 -4.42
C THR A 9 9.88 -8.48 -5.46
N ILE A 10 10.40 -7.34 -5.00
CA ILE A 10 10.90 -6.27 -5.90
C ILE A 10 12.11 -6.74 -6.70
N ILE A 11 13.10 -7.31 -6.03
CA ILE A 11 14.35 -7.76 -6.65
C ILE A 11 14.07 -8.86 -7.68
N SER A 12 13.19 -9.81 -7.37
CA SER A 12 12.79 -10.87 -8.30
C SER A 12 12.23 -10.29 -9.60
N LYS A 13 11.32 -9.31 -9.50
CA LYS A 13 10.75 -8.63 -10.67
C LYS A 13 11.77 -7.82 -11.46
N LEU A 14 12.67 -7.11 -10.77
CA LEU A 14 13.76 -6.38 -11.41
C LEU A 14 14.66 -7.33 -12.21
N LYS A 15 15.11 -8.43 -11.59
CA LYS A 15 15.95 -9.44 -12.25
C LYS A 15 15.24 -10.05 -13.46
N SER A 16 13.94 -10.32 -13.35
CA SER A 16 13.14 -10.82 -14.47
C SER A 16 12.96 -9.79 -15.59
N SER A 17 12.94 -8.49 -15.28
CA SER A 17 12.59 -7.44 -16.24
C SER A 17 13.80 -6.83 -16.95
N ILE A 18 14.93 -6.69 -16.27
CA ILE A 18 16.13 -6.03 -16.80
C ILE A 18 17.40 -6.88 -16.69
N GLY A 19 17.28 -8.11 -16.18
CA GLY A 19 18.41 -8.99 -15.93
C GLY A 19 19.23 -8.59 -14.70
N THR A 20 20.38 -9.25 -14.54
CA THR A 20 21.32 -9.06 -13.42
C THR A 20 22.61 -8.35 -13.83
N SER A 21 22.87 -8.21 -15.12
CA SER A 21 24.11 -7.63 -15.65
C SER A 21 23.84 -6.30 -16.33
N GLY A 22 24.53 -5.25 -15.87
CA GLY A 22 24.41 -3.91 -16.45
C GLY A 22 24.86 -3.83 -17.91
N LYS A 23 25.64 -4.80 -18.40
CA LYS A 23 26.09 -4.86 -19.80
C LYS A 23 24.92 -5.04 -20.78
N ASP A 24 23.81 -5.59 -20.31
CA ASP A 24 22.62 -5.88 -21.13
C ASP A 24 21.58 -4.75 -21.03
N TYR A 25 21.90 -3.65 -20.35
CA TYR A 25 21.00 -2.51 -20.22
C TYR A 25 20.90 -1.73 -21.54
N SER A 26 19.68 -1.29 -21.83
CA SER A 26 19.31 -0.55 -23.01
C SER A 26 18.57 0.74 -22.64
N ALA A 27 18.25 1.57 -23.62
CA ALA A 27 17.46 2.78 -23.41
C ALA A 27 16.08 2.52 -22.77
N GLY A 28 15.53 1.31 -22.92
CA GLY A 28 14.25 0.91 -22.31
C GLY A 28 14.37 0.36 -20.87
N SER A 29 15.58 0.06 -20.40
CA SER A 29 15.79 -0.62 -19.12
C SER A 29 15.29 0.20 -17.93
N ALA A 30 15.43 1.52 -17.95
CA ALA A 30 14.94 2.37 -16.86
C ALA A 30 13.40 2.27 -16.71
N SER A 31 12.65 2.42 -17.80
CA SER A 31 11.19 2.31 -17.80
C SER A 31 10.71 0.91 -17.39
N ALA A 32 11.41 -0.13 -17.86
CA ALA A 32 11.13 -1.50 -17.47
C ALA A 32 11.37 -1.74 -15.97
N ALA A 33 12.47 -1.20 -15.42
CA ALA A 33 12.78 -1.26 -14.00
C ALA A 33 11.70 -0.58 -13.14
N MET A 34 11.27 0.62 -13.51
CA MET A 34 10.21 1.33 -12.77
C MET A 34 8.88 0.58 -12.81
N SER A 35 8.58 -0.07 -13.93
CA SER A 35 7.39 -0.94 -14.06
C SER A 35 7.51 -2.18 -13.17
N ALA A 36 8.68 -2.79 -13.10
CA ALA A 36 8.94 -3.95 -12.24
C ALA A 36 8.82 -3.60 -10.74
N VAL A 37 9.34 -2.45 -10.32
CA VAL A 37 9.19 -1.94 -8.94
C VAL A 37 7.72 -1.74 -8.61
N ALA A 38 6.97 -1.01 -9.46
CA ALA A 38 5.55 -0.78 -9.24
C ALA A 38 4.72 -2.08 -9.20
N ALA A 39 5.05 -3.05 -10.05
CA ALA A 39 4.44 -4.37 -10.02
C ALA A 39 4.76 -5.13 -8.71
N GLY A 40 5.96 -4.99 -8.15
CA GLY A 40 6.32 -5.63 -6.88
C GLY A 40 5.66 -4.99 -5.68
N ILE A 41 5.54 -3.67 -5.67
CA ILE A 41 4.73 -2.93 -4.69
C ILE A 41 3.28 -3.41 -4.78
N THR A 42 2.73 -3.51 -5.98
CA THR A 42 1.37 -3.98 -6.21
C THR A 42 1.13 -5.38 -5.69
N GLU A 43 1.97 -6.33 -6.08
CA GLU A 43 1.85 -7.71 -5.63
C GLU A 43 1.91 -7.81 -4.10
N TYR A 44 2.89 -7.15 -3.49
CA TYR A 44 3.08 -7.22 -2.05
C TYR A 44 1.95 -6.55 -1.27
N LEU A 45 1.52 -5.35 -1.67
CA LEU A 45 0.50 -4.62 -0.94
C LEU A 45 -0.88 -5.30 -1.05
N ILE A 46 -1.27 -5.81 -2.23
CA ILE A 46 -2.55 -6.53 -2.39
C ILE A 46 -2.58 -7.78 -1.51
N ALA A 47 -1.50 -8.56 -1.50
CA ALA A 47 -1.45 -9.80 -0.75
C ALA A 47 -1.49 -9.58 0.77
N ASN A 48 -0.85 -8.52 1.25
CA ASN A 48 -0.50 -8.39 2.66
C ASN A 48 -1.22 -7.25 3.40
N THR A 49 -1.98 -6.39 2.72
CA THR A 49 -2.69 -5.28 3.37
C THR A 49 -4.10 -5.67 3.79
N THR A 50 -4.45 -5.32 5.03
CA THR A 50 -5.81 -5.39 5.58
C THR A 50 -6.16 -4.04 6.18
N VAL A 51 -7.37 -3.56 5.91
CA VAL A 51 -7.91 -2.29 6.43
C VAL A 51 -9.06 -2.59 7.37
N MET A 52 -9.00 -2.11 8.61
CA MET A 52 -10.06 -2.22 9.60
C MET A 52 -10.89 -0.95 9.62
N VAL A 53 -12.21 -1.12 9.66
CA VAL A 53 -13.19 -0.05 9.56
C VAL A 53 -14.16 -0.16 10.74
N ALA A 54 -14.44 0.96 11.39
CA ALA A 54 -15.58 1.07 12.31
C ALA A 54 -16.81 1.53 11.54
N TYR A 55 -17.99 1.02 11.90
CA TYR A 55 -19.26 1.31 11.26
C TYR A 55 -20.32 1.67 12.31
N VAL A 56 -21.11 2.69 12.01
CA VAL A 56 -22.29 3.07 12.78
C VAL A 56 -23.45 3.19 11.81
N GLY A 57 -24.37 2.22 11.85
CA GLY A 57 -25.51 2.12 10.95
C GLY A 57 -26.84 1.99 11.67
N ILE A 58 -27.91 2.33 10.94
CA ILE A 58 -29.30 2.17 11.39
C ILE A 58 -30.04 1.29 10.39
N ILE A 59 -30.72 0.27 10.91
CA ILE A 59 -31.69 -0.53 10.17
C ILE A 59 -33.06 0.20 10.25
N PRO A 60 -33.69 0.53 9.11
CA PRO A 60 -34.97 1.22 9.08
C PRO A 60 -36.09 0.33 9.66
N GLY A 61 -37.02 0.92 10.39
CA GLY A 61 -38.10 0.21 11.08
C GLY A 61 -38.92 1.13 11.99
N THR A 62 -39.82 0.57 12.80
CA THR A 62 -40.57 1.33 13.82
C THR A 62 -40.59 0.55 15.15
N PRO A 63 -39.75 0.92 16.14
CA PRO A 63 -38.69 1.94 16.06
C PRO A 63 -37.53 1.50 15.15
N PRO A 64 -36.72 2.44 14.62
CA PRO A 64 -35.45 2.10 13.99
C PRO A 64 -34.51 1.48 15.02
N VAL A 65 -33.65 0.56 14.57
CA VAL A 65 -32.71 -0.14 15.45
C VAL A 65 -31.26 0.01 14.94
N PRO A 66 -30.27 0.12 15.84
CA PRO A 66 -28.86 0.09 15.45
C PRO A 66 -28.50 -1.21 14.73
N ASP A 67 -27.62 -1.11 13.74
CA ASP A 67 -27.01 -2.29 13.13
C ASP A 67 -26.08 -3.00 14.15
N PRO A 68 -26.19 -4.32 14.35
CA PRO A 68 -25.26 -5.06 15.21
C PRO A 68 -23.83 -5.11 14.65
N LEU A 69 -23.63 -4.90 13.35
CA LEU A 69 -22.30 -4.79 12.76
C LEU A 69 -21.68 -3.45 13.18
N VAL A 70 -20.56 -3.50 13.90
CA VAL A 70 -19.83 -2.30 14.36
C VAL A 70 -18.45 -2.17 13.75
N THR A 71 -17.91 -3.24 13.18
CA THR A 71 -16.58 -3.26 12.55
C THR A 71 -16.55 -4.22 11.37
N ASP A 72 -15.78 -3.89 10.35
CA ASP A 72 -15.46 -4.81 9.25
C ASP A 72 -13.98 -4.68 8.84
N THR A 73 -13.50 -5.65 8.07
CA THR A 73 -12.16 -5.67 7.50
C THR A 73 -12.23 -5.77 5.98
N PHE A 74 -11.40 -4.99 5.30
CA PHE A 74 -11.32 -4.90 3.85
C PHE A 74 -9.92 -5.31 3.39
N LYS A 75 -9.87 -5.98 2.24
CA LYS A 75 -8.65 -6.05 1.42
C LYS A 75 -8.56 -4.80 0.56
N ILE A 76 -7.36 -4.53 0.02
CA ILE A 76 -7.18 -3.48 -0.99
C ILE A 76 -7.15 -4.09 -2.39
N ILE A 77 -7.56 -3.31 -3.38
CA ILE A 77 -7.47 -3.64 -4.80
C ILE A 77 -6.88 -2.44 -5.57
N GLY A 78 -6.44 -2.68 -6.80
CA GLY A 78 -5.86 -1.65 -7.67
C GLY A 78 -4.41 -1.96 -8.02
N SER A 79 -3.64 -0.94 -8.38
CA SER A 79 -2.23 -1.11 -8.72
C SER A 79 -1.44 0.18 -8.52
N CYS A 80 -0.17 0.04 -8.14
CA CYS A 80 0.76 1.15 -8.14
C CYS A 80 1.19 1.45 -9.57
N ALA A 81 1.10 2.72 -9.99
CA ALA A 81 1.68 3.14 -11.26
C ALA A 81 3.23 3.16 -11.21
N PRO A 82 3.93 2.95 -12.34
CA PRO A 82 5.37 3.18 -12.44
C PRO A 82 5.73 4.63 -12.11
N THR A 83 6.86 4.85 -11.45
CA THR A 83 7.41 6.21 -11.26
C THR A 83 8.01 6.73 -12.55
N GLY A 84 7.95 8.04 -12.75
CA GLY A 84 8.66 8.73 -13.82
C GLY A 84 10.11 9.06 -13.44
N PRO A 85 10.82 9.78 -14.33
CA PRO A 85 12.13 10.35 -14.00
C PRO A 85 12.05 11.19 -12.72
N SER A 86 13.09 11.08 -11.89
CA SER A 86 13.19 11.79 -10.61
C SER A 86 14.59 12.39 -10.47
N ASN A 87 14.67 13.62 -9.98
CA ASN A 87 15.94 14.32 -9.80
C ASN A 87 16.58 14.09 -8.42
N SER A 88 15.89 13.40 -7.51
CA SER A 88 16.39 13.01 -6.20
C SER A 88 15.67 11.76 -5.69
N PHE A 89 16.28 11.09 -4.72
CA PHE A 89 15.67 9.97 -4.03
C PHE A 89 14.35 10.37 -3.35
N ASP A 90 14.33 11.51 -2.65
CA ASP A 90 13.13 11.97 -1.96
C ASP A 90 11.98 12.27 -2.94
N SER A 91 12.29 12.82 -4.12
CA SER A 91 11.30 13.02 -5.17
C SER A 91 10.76 11.68 -5.70
N TRP A 92 11.63 10.69 -5.86
CA TRP A 92 11.23 9.34 -6.27
C TRP A 92 10.33 8.65 -5.23
N ILE A 93 10.67 8.74 -3.94
CA ILE A 93 9.84 8.21 -2.84
C ILE A 93 8.47 8.89 -2.80
N ARG A 94 8.41 10.22 -2.98
CA ARG A 94 7.13 10.94 -3.07
C ARG A 94 6.28 10.51 -4.26
N GLN A 95 6.90 10.14 -5.39
CA GLN A 95 6.17 9.57 -6.51
C GLN A 95 5.59 8.18 -6.16
N ILE A 96 6.37 7.32 -5.51
CA ILE A 96 5.86 6.02 -5.02
C ILE A 96 4.67 6.21 -4.09
N GLU A 97 4.80 7.10 -3.11
CA GLU A 97 3.73 7.44 -2.17
C GLU A 97 2.46 7.90 -2.90
N SER A 98 2.59 8.88 -3.81
CA SER A 98 1.48 9.38 -4.60
C SER A 98 0.82 8.28 -5.43
N ASN A 99 1.62 7.39 -6.02
CA ASN A 99 1.13 6.29 -6.84
C ASN A 99 0.42 5.22 -5.99
N ILE A 100 0.84 4.97 -4.76
CA ILE A 100 0.13 4.09 -3.82
C ILE A 100 -1.22 4.71 -3.42
N ILE A 101 -1.21 5.99 -3.04
CA ILE A 101 -2.43 6.71 -2.60
C ILE A 101 -3.48 6.76 -3.70
N ALA A 102 -3.07 7.04 -4.95
CA ALA A 102 -3.97 7.14 -6.08
C ALA A 102 -4.35 5.77 -6.68
N GLY A 103 -3.45 4.79 -6.58
CA GLY A 103 -3.55 3.52 -7.29
C GLY A 103 -4.32 2.42 -6.57
N PHE A 104 -4.47 2.51 -5.24
CA PHE A 104 -5.17 1.52 -4.42
C PHE A 104 -6.44 2.09 -3.78
N GLN A 105 -7.42 1.22 -3.64
CA GLN A 105 -8.69 1.48 -2.95
C GLN A 105 -9.12 0.27 -2.13
N LEU A 106 -10.10 0.45 -1.23
CA LEU A 106 -10.73 -0.68 -0.55
C LEU A 106 -11.43 -1.59 -1.57
N ALA A 107 -11.44 -2.89 -1.30
CA ALA A 107 -12.28 -3.82 -2.02
C ALA A 107 -13.76 -3.38 -1.92
N PRO A 108 -14.62 -3.67 -2.91
CA PRO A 108 -16.00 -3.17 -2.92
C PRO A 108 -16.85 -3.60 -1.72
N LYS A 109 -16.44 -4.67 -1.02
CA LYS A 109 -17.13 -5.25 0.11
C LYS A 109 -16.12 -5.79 1.13
N GLY A 110 -16.41 -5.57 2.41
CA GLY A 110 -15.65 -6.12 3.53
C GLY A 110 -16.02 -7.57 3.82
N ASN A 111 -15.28 -8.20 4.73
CA ASN A 111 -15.45 -9.61 5.10
C ASN A 111 -16.81 -9.89 5.77
N ALA A 112 -17.31 -8.98 6.61
CA ALA A 112 -18.61 -9.06 7.25
C ALA A 112 -19.75 -8.52 6.34
N GLY A 113 -19.37 -7.90 5.23
CA GLY A 113 -20.26 -7.55 4.14
C GLY A 113 -20.65 -6.07 4.05
N LEU A 114 -19.95 -5.22 4.80
CA LEU A 114 -20.05 -3.78 4.69
C LEU A 114 -19.59 -3.31 3.30
N VAL A 115 -20.30 -2.35 2.71
CA VAL A 115 -19.91 -1.65 1.49
C VAL A 115 -19.51 -0.24 1.88
N PHE A 116 -18.24 0.10 1.68
CA PHE A 116 -17.65 1.38 2.05
C PHE A 116 -16.61 1.78 1.01
N ALA A 117 -16.96 2.75 0.16
CA ALA A 117 -16.06 3.25 -0.88
C ALA A 117 -15.30 4.47 -0.35
N GLN A 118 -14.09 4.24 0.17
CA GLN A 118 -13.18 5.30 0.62
C GLN A 118 -12.02 5.46 -0.37
N MET A 119 -11.88 6.66 -0.93
CA MET A 119 -10.74 7.04 -1.76
C MET A 119 -10.33 8.50 -1.48
N PRO A 120 -9.03 8.77 -1.24
CA PRO A 120 -7.99 7.79 -0.97
C PRO A 120 -8.21 7.14 0.41
N PHE A 121 -7.83 5.86 0.56
CA PHE A 121 -7.84 5.19 1.87
C PHE A 121 -6.58 5.53 2.69
N ALA A 122 -5.54 6.06 2.02
CA ALA A 122 -4.27 6.44 2.63
C ALA A 122 -3.96 7.95 2.48
N ILE A 123 -3.14 8.52 3.38
CA ILE A 123 -2.65 9.91 3.35
C ILE A 123 -1.12 9.97 3.31
N PRO A 124 -0.51 11.01 2.72
CA PRO A 124 0.95 11.15 2.65
C PRO A 124 1.65 11.14 4.01
N GLY A 125 2.87 10.59 4.08
CA GLY A 125 3.71 10.54 5.27
C GLY A 125 4.93 9.59 5.23
N ILE A 126 5.41 9.09 4.08
CA ILE A 126 6.63 8.27 4.01
C ILE A 126 7.87 9.09 4.41
N VAL A 127 8.69 8.56 5.33
CA VAL A 127 9.87 9.26 5.91
C VAL A 127 11.21 8.59 5.52
N THR A 128 11.25 7.85 4.41
CA THR A 128 12.49 7.22 3.93
C THR A 128 13.45 8.27 3.36
N THR A 129 14.71 8.29 3.83
CA THR A 129 15.75 9.23 3.37
C THR A 129 16.91 8.53 2.67
N GLN A 130 17.58 9.25 1.75
CA GLN A 130 18.70 8.72 0.97
C GLN A 130 19.92 8.35 1.82
N ALA A 131 20.17 9.08 2.90
CA ALA A 131 21.31 8.85 3.80
C ALA A 131 21.34 7.41 4.35
N ASN A 132 20.15 6.82 4.57
CA ASN A 132 20.02 5.45 5.04
C ASN A 132 20.47 4.43 3.98
N LEU A 133 20.42 4.76 2.68
CA LEU A 133 20.78 3.82 1.61
C LEU A 133 22.29 3.70 1.45
N THR A 134 23.02 4.81 1.40
CA THR A 134 24.48 4.80 1.24
C THR A 134 25.15 4.12 2.44
N ALA A 135 24.79 4.52 3.66
CA ALA A 135 25.32 3.91 4.87
C ALA A 135 25.03 2.40 4.94
N THR A 136 23.85 1.96 4.48
CA THR A 136 23.47 0.55 4.46
C THR A 136 24.24 -0.23 3.38
N HIS A 137 24.43 0.36 2.20
CA HIS A 137 25.18 -0.25 1.12
C HIS A 137 26.65 -0.47 1.51
N ASP A 138 27.27 0.52 2.15
CA ASP A 138 28.71 0.52 2.42
C ASP A 138 29.15 -0.42 3.55
N VAL A 139 28.21 -0.90 4.39
CA VAL A 139 28.50 -1.79 5.52
C VAL A 139 27.91 -3.20 5.37
N SER A 140 27.22 -3.48 4.25
CA SER A 140 26.56 -4.77 4.02
C SER A 140 27.41 -5.65 3.12
N ASP A 141 28.18 -6.56 3.72
CA ASP A 141 29.18 -7.38 3.01
C ASP A 141 28.58 -8.53 2.17
N GLU A 142 27.37 -9.02 2.49
CA GLU A 142 26.81 -10.23 1.86
C GLU A 142 25.72 -9.98 0.80
N ASP A 143 24.85 -8.98 0.99
CA ASP A 143 23.80 -8.64 0.01
C ASP A 143 23.37 -7.16 0.11
N PRO A 144 24.20 -6.23 -0.39
CA PRO A 144 23.90 -4.81 -0.32
C PRO A 144 22.62 -4.44 -1.10
N GLN A 145 22.25 -5.19 -2.14
CA GLN A 145 21.05 -4.92 -2.93
C GLN A 145 19.79 -5.25 -2.12
N GLN A 146 19.74 -6.41 -1.45
CA GLN A 146 18.65 -6.76 -0.54
C GLN A 146 18.51 -5.71 0.56
N LYS A 147 19.61 -5.27 1.16
CA LYS A 147 19.60 -4.34 2.30
C LYS A 147 19.12 -2.94 1.92
N VAL A 148 19.52 -2.42 0.75
CA VAL A 148 19.01 -1.15 0.21
C VAL A 148 17.50 -1.23 -0.03
N TRP A 149 16.99 -2.32 -0.60
CA TRP A 149 15.55 -2.50 -0.80
C TRP A 149 14.79 -2.66 0.52
N GLU A 150 15.37 -3.30 1.53
CA GLU A 150 14.78 -3.40 2.87
C GLU A 150 14.55 -2.03 3.51
N VAL A 151 15.38 -1.03 3.23
CA VAL A 151 15.18 0.35 3.70
C VAL A 151 13.95 0.97 3.03
N VAL A 152 13.84 0.86 1.70
CA VAL A 152 12.69 1.41 0.94
C VAL A 152 11.39 0.70 1.34
N CYS A 153 11.37 -0.62 1.31
CA CYS A 153 10.23 -1.44 1.69
C CYS A 153 9.84 -1.24 3.16
N GLY A 154 10.83 -1.13 4.06
CA GLY A 154 10.62 -0.82 5.46
C GLY A 154 9.90 0.52 5.64
N GLY A 155 10.35 1.58 4.98
CA GLY A 155 9.70 2.88 5.09
C GLY A 155 8.27 2.93 4.53
N ILE A 156 7.97 2.19 3.45
CA ILE A 156 6.59 2.02 2.97
C ILE A 156 5.74 1.29 4.02
N MET A 157 6.25 0.19 4.58
CA MET A 157 5.54 -0.60 5.59
C MET A 157 5.30 0.21 6.87
N ASP A 158 6.32 0.90 7.36
CA ASP A 158 6.24 1.71 8.57
C ASP A 158 5.22 2.83 8.41
N TRP A 159 5.23 3.53 7.27
CA TRP A 159 4.23 4.54 6.95
C TRP A 159 2.81 3.98 6.93
N ILE A 160 2.57 2.88 6.19
CA ILE A 160 1.24 2.28 6.06
C ILE A 160 0.72 1.77 7.41
N ASN A 161 1.59 1.18 8.22
CA ASN A 161 1.23 0.64 9.53
C ASN A 161 1.02 1.71 10.62
N SER A 162 1.37 2.98 10.38
CA SER A 162 1.34 4.02 11.42
C SER A 162 0.55 5.27 11.04
N LEU A 163 0.97 5.96 9.97
CA LEU A 163 0.55 7.33 9.67
C LEU A 163 -0.38 7.42 8.46
N ALA A 164 -0.38 6.40 7.59
CA ALA A 164 -1.07 6.49 6.31
C ALA A 164 -2.60 6.54 6.43
N MET A 165 -3.21 6.38 7.59
CA MET A 165 -4.66 6.20 7.70
C MET A 165 -5.46 7.48 7.37
N ASN A 166 -6.36 7.39 6.38
CA ASN A 166 -7.39 8.41 6.17
C ASN A 166 -8.59 8.17 7.10
N VAL A 167 -8.68 8.94 8.18
CA VAL A 167 -9.75 8.85 9.19
C VAL A 167 -11.02 9.62 8.83
N THR A 168 -11.16 10.11 7.60
CA THR A 168 -12.37 10.83 7.18
C THR A 168 -13.55 9.86 7.14
N PRO A 169 -14.65 10.11 7.88
CA PRO A 169 -15.84 9.28 7.79
C PRO A 169 -16.48 9.39 6.41
N GLY A 170 -17.02 8.28 5.91
CA GLY A 170 -17.77 8.25 4.66
C GLY A 170 -19.03 7.40 4.75
N ALA A 171 -19.92 7.55 3.78
CA ALA A 171 -21.16 6.80 3.72
C ALA A 171 -20.88 5.31 3.51
N ALA A 172 -21.61 4.46 4.23
CA ALA A 172 -21.50 3.01 4.12
C ALA A 172 -22.86 2.32 4.27
N THR A 173 -22.97 1.14 3.68
CA THR A 173 -24.17 0.31 3.74
C THR A 173 -23.84 -1.12 4.12
N HIS A 174 -24.77 -1.79 4.79
CA HIS A 174 -24.70 -3.21 5.08
C HIS A 174 -25.87 -3.91 4.36
N PRO A 175 -25.69 -4.36 3.11
CA PRO A 175 -26.82 -4.78 2.26
C PRO A 175 -27.60 -5.99 2.78
N THR A 176 -26.95 -6.85 3.56
CA THR A 176 -27.54 -8.08 4.13
C THR A 176 -28.48 -7.81 5.30
N ALA A 177 -28.34 -6.67 5.97
CA ALA A 177 -29.33 -6.16 6.91
C ALA A 177 -29.52 -4.68 6.57
N PRO A 178 -30.51 -4.31 5.73
CA PRO A 178 -30.54 -3.13 4.84
C PRO A 178 -30.35 -1.80 5.58
N SER A 179 -29.11 -1.56 5.99
CA SER A 179 -28.70 -0.55 6.95
C SER A 179 -27.83 0.46 6.26
N THR A 180 -27.98 1.70 6.68
CA THR A 180 -27.25 2.85 6.15
C THR A 180 -26.60 3.59 7.29
N GLY A 181 -25.40 4.10 7.06
CA GLY A 181 -24.63 4.72 8.12
C GLY A 181 -23.32 5.33 7.65
N THR A 182 -22.45 5.55 8.61
CA THR A 182 -21.11 6.08 8.39
C THR A 182 -20.07 5.05 8.78
N ALA A 183 -19.03 4.93 7.97
CA ALA A 183 -17.87 4.11 8.24
C ALA A 183 -16.62 4.98 8.30
N THR A 184 -15.60 4.53 9.03
CA THR A 184 -14.31 5.24 9.16
C THR A 184 -13.19 4.21 9.27
N ILE A 185 -12.08 4.45 8.57
CA ILE A 185 -10.89 3.60 8.71
C ILE A 185 -10.29 3.84 10.10
N THR A 186 -10.08 2.75 10.84
CA THR A 186 -9.51 2.79 12.20
C THR A 186 -8.11 2.17 12.27
N LYS A 187 -7.73 1.36 11.27
CA LYS A 187 -6.39 0.79 11.18
C LYS A 187 -6.09 0.33 9.77
N ILE A 188 -4.86 0.52 9.31
CA ILE A 188 -4.32 -0.15 8.14
C ILE A 188 -3.17 -1.02 8.63
N THR A 189 -3.06 -2.26 8.15
CA THR A 189 -1.99 -3.17 8.54
C THR A 189 -1.49 -3.93 7.33
N ILE A 190 -0.18 -3.87 7.12
CA ILE A 190 0.57 -4.80 6.29
C ILE A 190 1.09 -5.89 7.22
N THR A 191 0.55 -7.10 7.07
CA THR A 191 0.98 -8.26 7.84
C THR A 191 2.12 -8.96 7.19
#